data_AF-A0A7Y5KTC5-F1
#
_entry.id   AF-A0A7Y5KTC5-F1
#
_cell.length_a   1.000
_cell.length_b   1.000
_cell.length_c   1.000
_cell.angle_alpha   90.00
_cell.angle_beta   90.00
_cell.angle_gamma   90.00
#
_symmetry.space_group_name_H-M   'P 1'
#
loop_
_entity.id
_entity.type
_entity.pdbx_description
1 polymer ?
#
loop_
_entity_poly.entity_id
_entity_poly.type
_entity_poly.pdbx_seq_one_letter_code
_entity_poly.pdbx_strand_id
1 'polypeptide(L)'
;MIAKTKSTSPVVPANRFMTPAGQIDFPDDPVKQSALDSLWNTNLSGFTAQGITGNPWTSTYSSDQTWYYDPTTTNTSDAQYAQITWSPLPGRIAYYFHSLANTPDLFSLADTGKDTKGNTFGTIPSNPCDPDGTSKSYGPYGPRGWQDEYCEWSIERDSKGRIVRIDYTCENPEYYNSLWMIDPNRVLEVYRTTLDKPQIAIEDLYLRDSSGNVIIDAGTGRPAYDPLNKWNSGPISTSTGGGAMHLTSTPNTIQTEIGLGSTATTPRTCGNTSIGTLICCAQYGQIGRNSDPNIGAQVNRLVSNGSAPMKVTLANPPGLYMQTPDFTRFVTPDKTNAAEFWTVKRGNPSLVDSLGRTLPGTFVLHATFMVPASKGYTISDIMIDGIPILYASQVNQTFLMQICGQANPQPPPFPSVQPCAGTPTSLVAQPLQLFQSAVFSAMYAQTYSTVVGVDATLASNSTLIAPWIAPGASNVAMTLVVGAIDPNNPPTVSFGDDVTVTTGAITSVTYAIPGNSYPSQNYAMALTVSVAKTAAPGLRGCLVTNPGQQQSIPCPALLDIRA
;
A
#
# COMPACT_ATOMS: atom_id res chain seq x y z
N MET A 1 -40.62 -3.46 5.01
CA MET A 1 -40.26 -2.92 3.69
C MET A 1 -39.56 -1.59 3.90
N ILE A 2 -38.22 -1.60 3.96
CA ILE A 2 -37.42 -0.36 3.97
C ILE A 2 -37.22 0.02 2.52
N ALA A 3 -37.62 1.22 2.14
CA ALA A 3 -37.45 1.74 0.80
C ALA A 3 -35.95 1.68 0.43
N LYS A 4 -35.59 0.82 -0.54
CA LYS A 4 -34.30 0.90 -1.22
C LYS A 4 -34.29 2.23 -1.97
N THR A 5 -33.78 3.29 -1.35
CA THR A 5 -33.27 4.43 -2.10
C THR A 5 -32.30 3.87 -3.12
N LYS A 6 -32.54 4.10 -4.41
CA LYS A 6 -31.59 3.78 -5.47
C LYS A 6 -30.29 4.51 -5.12
N SER A 7 -29.35 3.81 -4.50
CA SER A 7 -28.00 4.32 -4.29
C SER A 7 -27.41 4.51 -5.69
N THR A 8 -27.34 5.75 -6.15
CA THR A 8 -26.61 6.08 -7.37
C THR A 8 -25.14 5.76 -7.13
N SER A 9 -24.53 4.94 -7.98
CA SER A 9 -23.10 4.63 -7.90
C SER A 9 -22.28 5.93 -7.88
N PRO A 10 -21.28 6.08 -7.00
CA PRO A 10 -20.43 7.26 -7.00
C PRO A 10 -19.77 7.47 -8.37
N VAL A 11 -19.67 8.74 -8.78
CA VAL A 11 -19.12 9.15 -10.07
C VAL A 11 -17.67 9.59 -9.89
N VAL A 12 -16.74 8.92 -10.55
CA VAL A 12 -15.32 9.28 -10.56
C VAL A 12 -15.14 10.62 -11.30
N PRO A 13 -14.56 11.66 -10.67
CA PRO A 13 -14.29 12.93 -11.32
C PRO A 13 -13.21 12.81 -12.40
N ALA A 14 -13.35 13.59 -13.47
CA ALA A 14 -12.42 13.59 -14.59
C ALA A 14 -11.09 14.31 -14.30
N ASN A 15 -11.09 15.23 -13.34
CA ASN A 15 -10.03 16.24 -13.15
C ASN A 15 -9.28 16.11 -11.83
N ARG A 16 -9.51 15.03 -11.07
CA ARG A 16 -8.81 14.73 -9.83
C ARG A 16 -8.91 13.25 -9.49
N PHE A 17 -7.98 12.75 -8.69
CA PHE A 17 -8.13 11.43 -8.10
C PHE A 17 -9.29 11.42 -7.09
N MET A 18 -10.13 10.39 -7.21
CA MET A 18 -11.14 10.07 -6.22
C MET A 18 -10.48 9.40 -5.01
N THR A 19 -11.02 9.60 -3.82
CA THR A 19 -10.66 8.80 -2.64
C THR A 19 -10.90 7.31 -2.92
N PRO A 20 -10.21 6.38 -2.23
CA PRO A 20 -10.37 4.95 -2.45
C PRO A 20 -11.84 4.56 -2.41
N ALA A 21 -12.32 3.82 -3.41
CA ALA A 21 -13.73 3.43 -3.55
C ALA A 21 -14.75 4.59 -3.44
N GLY A 22 -14.38 5.86 -3.60
CA GLY A 22 -15.27 7.01 -3.41
C GLY A 22 -15.70 7.24 -1.95
N GLN A 23 -14.84 6.97 -0.97
CA GLN A 23 -15.14 7.25 0.45
C GLN A 23 -15.45 8.72 0.70
N ILE A 24 -16.54 8.97 1.43
CA ILE A 24 -16.94 10.28 1.96
C ILE A 24 -16.91 10.18 3.48
N ASP A 25 -15.76 10.51 4.07
CA ASP A 25 -15.57 10.43 5.52
C ASP A 25 -15.98 11.72 6.24
N PHE A 26 -16.33 12.80 5.53
CA PHE A 26 -16.90 14.03 6.13
C PHE A 26 -18.27 14.38 5.50
N PRO A 27 -19.30 13.54 5.65
CA PRO A 27 -20.60 13.78 5.03
C PRO A 27 -21.29 15.07 5.52
N ASP A 28 -20.99 15.48 6.75
CA ASP A 28 -21.58 16.67 7.39
C ASP A 28 -20.65 17.89 7.36
N ASP A 29 -19.43 17.76 6.81
CA ASP A 29 -18.44 18.83 6.71
C ASP A 29 -17.81 18.84 5.30
N PRO A 30 -18.49 19.47 4.31
CA PRO A 30 -18.02 19.49 2.94
C PRO A 30 -16.69 20.23 2.77
N VAL A 31 -16.32 21.12 3.70
CA VAL A 31 -15.03 21.82 3.67
C VAL A 31 -13.91 20.82 3.99
N LYS A 32 -14.07 20.00 5.03
CA LYS A 32 -13.10 18.95 5.35
C LYS A 32 -13.06 17.85 4.29
N GLN A 33 -14.21 17.46 3.72
CA GLN A 33 -14.21 16.51 2.60
C GLN A 33 -13.43 17.08 1.41
N SER A 34 -13.65 18.34 1.05
CA SER A 34 -12.90 18.98 -0.04
C SER A 34 -11.41 19.09 0.25
N ALA A 35 -11.02 19.31 1.51
CA ALA A 35 -9.61 19.34 1.91
C ALA A 35 -8.95 17.96 1.82
N LEU A 36 -9.65 16.90 2.24
CA LEU A 36 -9.21 15.51 2.07
C LEU A 36 -9.07 15.14 0.60
N ASP A 37 -10.09 15.44 -0.21
CA ASP A 37 -10.10 15.19 -1.65
C ASP A 37 -8.94 15.89 -2.36
N SER A 38 -8.64 17.14 -1.98
CA SER A 38 -7.52 17.90 -2.53
C SER A 38 -6.17 17.31 -2.10
N LEU A 39 -6.01 16.95 -0.82
CA LEU A 39 -4.79 16.32 -0.31
C LEU A 39 -4.56 14.97 -1.01
N TRP A 40 -5.60 14.14 -1.10
CA TRP A 40 -5.54 12.85 -1.77
C TRP A 40 -5.15 13.01 -3.24
N ASN A 41 -5.76 13.95 -3.95
CA ASN A 41 -5.39 14.26 -5.33
C ASN A 41 -3.91 14.64 -5.46
N THR A 42 -3.42 15.54 -4.60
CA THR A 42 -2.01 15.96 -4.59
C THR A 42 -1.09 14.75 -4.39
N ASN A 43 -1.37 13.90 -3.41
CA ASN A 43 -0.54 12.72 -3.12
C ASN A 43 -0.49 11.76 -4.31
N LEU A 44 -1.65 11.47 -4.92
CA LEU A 44 -1.75 10.49 -6.01
C LEU A 44 -1.16 11.01 -7.32
N SER A 45 -1.25 12.31 -7.60
CA SER A 45 -0.48 12.94 -8.68
C SER A 45 1.03 12.83 -8.43
N GLY A 46 1.47 13.01 -7.17
CA GLY A 46 2.87 12.81 -6.77
C GLY A 46 3.36 11.37 -6.99
N PHE A 47 2.59 10.38 -6.55
CA PHE A 47 2.93 8.96 -6.74
C PHE A 47 2.88 8.55 -8.21
N THR A 48 1.95 9.11 -8.99
CA THR A 48 1.91 8.92 -10.45
C THR A 48 3.17 9.48 -11.11
N ALA A 49 3.63 10.67 -10.70
CA ALA A 49 4.87 11.26 -11.18
C ALA A 49 6.10 10.44 -10.77
N GLN A 50 6.13 9.89 -9.54
CA GLN A 50 7.19 8.96 -9.10
C GLN A 50 7.19 7.70 -9.97
N GLY A 51 6.02 7.10 -10.24
CA GLY A 51 5.87 5.95 -11.12
C GLY A 51 6.39 6.22 -12.53
N ILE A 52 5.98 7.34 -13.15
CA ILE A 52 6.48 7.74 -14.48
C ILE A 52 8.00 7.97 -14.47
N THR A 53 8.53 8.57 -13.40
CA THR A 53 9.98 8.79 -13.25
C THR A 53 10.74 7.46 -13.17
N GLY A 54 10.19 6.49 -12.44
CA GLY A 54 10.82 5.20 -12.18
C GLY A 54 12.08 5.34 -11.32
N ASN A 55 13.11 4.54 -11.61
CA ASN A 55 14.37 4.54 -10.87
C ASN A 55 15.56 4.87 -11.79
N PRO A 56 15.78 6.16 -12.13
CA PRO A 56 16.97 6.58 -12.87
C PRO A 56 18.26 6.53 -12.04
N TRP A 57 18.17 6.33 -10.72
CA TRP A 57 19.31 6.49 -9.82
C TRP A 57 20.16 5.24 -9.68
N THR A 58 19.50 4.09 -9.56
CA THR A 58 20.15 2.84 -9.18
C THR A 58 19.75 1.65 -10.05
N SER A 59 18.97 1.86 -11.12
CA SER A 59 18.57 0.80 -12.05
C SER A 59 18.64 1.23 -13.52
N THR A 60 19.22 0.39 -14.37
CA THR A 60 19.19 0.57 -15.82
C THR A 60 17.84 0.15 -16.39
N TYR A 61 17.37 0.87 -17.42
CA TYR A 61 16.13 0.56 -18.12
C TYR A 61 14.88 0.52 -17.22
N SER A 62 14.89 1.25 -16.10
CA SER A 62 13.79 1.27 -15.13
C SER A 62 13.27 2.69 -14.85
N SER A 63 13.60 3.63 -15.72
CA SER A 63 13.13 5.02 -15.67
C SER A 63 12.33 5.38 -16.94
N ASP A 64 11.77 6.58 -16.96
CA ASP A 64 11.06 7.14 -18.13
C ASP A 64 9.88 6.28 -18.60
N GLN A 65 9.03 5.90 -17.64
CA GLN A 65 7.88 5.00 -17.82
C GLN A 65 6.68 5.76 -18.43
N THR A 66 6.91 6.45 -19.54
CA THR A 66 5.98 7.41 -20.17
C THR A 66 4.80 6.77 -20.91
N TRP A 67 4.75 5.44 -20.93
CA TRP A 67 3.58 4.66 -21.31
C TRP A 67 2.59 4.49 -20.17
N TYR A 68 2.97 4.88 -18.95
CA TYR A 68 2.06 5.22 -17.87
C TYR A 68 1.60 6.69 -17.95
N TYR A 69 0.39 7.00 -17.51
CA TYR A 69 -0.17 8.35 -17.58
C TYR A 69 -1.02 8.72 -16.36
N ASP A 70 -1.16 10.02 -16.11
CA ASP A 70 -2.09 10.55 -15.11
C ASP A 70 -3.50 10.67 -15.72
N PRO A 71 -4.50 9.90 -15.22
CA PRO A 71 -5.86 9.93 -15.77
C PRO A 71 -6.60 11.25 -15.47
N THR A 72 -6.10 12.09 -14.58
CA THR A 72 -6.73 13.37 -14.21
C THR A 72 -6.38 14.49 -15.17
N THR A 73 -5.31 14.33 -15.95
CA THR A 73 -4.84 15.32 -16.94
C THR A 73 -4.87 14.79 -18.38
N THR A 74 -5.21 13.51 -18.57
CA THR A 74 -5.23 12.86 -19.89
C THR A 74 -6.67 12.72 -20.39
N ASN A 75 -6.90 12.95 -21.69
CA ASN A 75 -8.19 12.63 -22.29
C ASN A 75 -8.40 11.11 -22.31
N THR A 76 -9.42 10.63 -21.62
CA THR A 76 -9.76 9.21 -21.47
C THR A 76 -11.09 8.83 -22.16
N SER A 77 -11.56 9.65 -23.12
CA SER A 77 -12.79 9.42 -23.89
C SER A 77 -12.85 8.01 -24.50
N ASP A 78 -11.75 7.58 -25.08
CA ASP A 78 -11.64 6.31 -25.82
C ASP A 78 -10.98 5.20 -24.98
N ALA A 79 -10.72 5.48 -23.71
CA ALA A 79 -10.07 4.52 -22.82
C ALA A 79 -10.97 3.30 -22.55
N GLN A 80 -10.33 2.16 -22.33
CA GLN A 80 -10.97 0.89 -21.99
C GLN A 80 -10.50 0.41 -20.63
N TYR A 81 -11.42 -0.16 -19.85
CA TYR A 81 -11.09 -0.75 -18.56
C TYR A 81 -10.75 -2.23 -18.69
N ALA A 82 -9.79 -2.68 -17.90
CA ALA A 82 -9.42 -4.07 -17.77
C ALA A 82 -9.42 -4.48 -16.29
N GLN A 83 -10.19 -5.52 -15.98
CA GLN A 83 -10.18 -6.11 -14.66
C GLN A 83 -8.95 -7.02 -14.50
N ILE A 84 -8.18 -6.82 -13.45
CA ILE A 84 -7.03 -7.64 -13.12
C ILE A 84 -7.28 -8.24 -11.74
N THR A 85 -7.30 -9.56 -11.63
CA THR A 85 -7.70 -10.26 -10.40
C THR A 85 -6.69 -11.31 -9.97
N TRP A 86 -6.58 -11.56 -8.66
CA TRP A 86 -5.74 -12.60 -8.08
C TRP A 86 -6.33 -13.13 -6.78
N SER A 87 -5.78 -14.24 -6.28
CA SER A 87 -6.18 -14.83 -4.99
C SER A 87 -5.60 -14.02 -3.81
N PRO A 88 -6.41 -13.67 -2.78
CA PRO A 88 -5.94 -13.04 -1.54
C PRO A 88 -5.19 -13.99 -0.61
N LEU A 89 -5.16 -15.30 -0.90
CA LEU A 89 -4.39 -16.25 -0.09
C LEU A 89 -2.88 -16.08 -0.36
N PRO A 90 -2.02 -15.91 0.66
CA PRO A 90 -0.57 -15.68 0.48
C PRO A 90 0.13 -16.71 -0.42
N GLY A 91 0.35 -16.33 -1.68
CA GLY A 91 0.89 -17.22 -2.71
C GLY A 91 2.31 -17.67 -2.39
N ARG A 92 3.08 -16.79 -1.73
CA ARG A 92 4.47 -17.04 -1.36
C ARG A 92 4.63 -18.23 -0.43
N ILE A 93 3.62 -18.56 0.40
CA ILE A 93 3.68 -19.74 1.27
C ILE A 93 3.78 -21.00 0.41
N ALA A 94 2.85 -21.19 -0.54
CA ALA A 94 2.85 -22.36 -1.42
C ALA A 94 4.01 -22.34 -2.43
N TYR A 95 4.48 -21.15 -2.83
CA TYR A 95 5.61 -20.99 -3.73
C TYR A 95 6.95 -21.45 -3.13
N TYR A 96 7.23 -21.17 -1.85
CA TYR A 96 8.48 -21.62 -1.22
C TYR A 96 8.35 -22.94 -0.47
N PHE A 97 7.17 -23.23 0.07
CA PHE A 97 6.89 -24.42 0.87
C PHE A 97 5.84 -25.29 0.18
N HIS A 98 6.17 -25.78 -1.02
CA HIS A 98 5.27 -26.55 -1.89
C HIS A 98 4.54 -27.71 -1.19
N SER A 99 5.17 -28.36 -0.21
CA SER A 99 4.56 -29.44 0.57
C SER A 99 3.38 -29.00 1.45
N LEU A 100 3.21 -27.71 1.68
CA LEU A 100 2.11 -27.13 2.46
C LEU A 100 0.90 -26.78 1.60
N ALA A 101 1.01 -26.85 0.27
CA ALA A 101 -0.10 -26.51 -0.62
C ALA A 101 -1.35 -27.34 -0.27
N ASN A 102 -2.47 -26.66 0.00
CA ASN A 102 -3.76 -27.26 0.38
C ASN A 102 -3.75 -28.08 1.68
N THR A 103 -2.85 -27.80 2.62
CA THR A 103 -2.85 -28.44 3.95
C THR A 103 -3.38 -27.49 5.05
N PRO A 104 -3.84 -28.02 6.21
CA PRO A 104 -4.16 -27.19 7.37
C PRO A 104 -3.01 -26.28 7.82
N ASP A 105 -1.75 -26.70 7.61
CA ASP A 105 -0.58 -25.90 7.97
C ASP A 105 -0.48 -24.62 7.13
N LEU A 106 -0.83 -24.66 5.84
CA LEU A 106 -0.86 -23.45 5.01
C LEU A 106 -1.92 -22.46 5.48
N PHE A 107 -3.11 -22.95 5.84
CA PHE A 107 -4.18 -22.09 6.34
C PHE A 107 -3.85 -21.49 7.72
N SER A 108 -3.23 -22.30 8.59
CA SER A 108 -2.72 -21.82 9.88
C SER A 108 -1.64 -20.76 9.70
N LEU A 109 -0.66 -21.00 8.82
CA LEU A 109 0.41 -20.03 8.53
C LEU A 109 -0.14 -18.73 7.94
N ALA A 110 -1.10 -18.80 7.03
CA ALA A 110 -1.73 -17.61 6.46
C ALA A 110 -2.45 -16.78 7.55
N ASP A 111 -3.15 -17.43 8.47
CA ASP A 111 -3.88 -16.75 9.55
C ASP A 111 -2.95 -16.19 10.62
N THR A 112 -1.95 -16.95 11.07
CA THR A 112 -1.23 -16.67 12.34
C THR A 112 0.27 -16.51 12.19
N GLY A 113 0.82 -16.76 11.00
CA GLY A 113 2.26 -16.87 10.80
C GLY A 113 2.87 -18.12 11.46
N LYS A 114 2.05 -19.09 11.86
CA LYS A 114 2.49 -20.36 12.47
C LYS A 114 1.70 -21.55 11.93
N ASP A 115 2.36 -22.68 11.76
CA ASP A 115 1.74 -23.96 11.38
C ASP A 115 0.90 -24.56 12.54
N THR A 116 0.24 -25.70 12.30
CA THR A 116 -0.60 -26.35 13.32
C THR A 116 0.17 -26.89 14.53
N LYS A 117 1.49 -26.92 14.46
CA LYS A 117 2.40 -27.33 15.55
C LYS A 117 3.04 -26.13 16.25
N GLY A 118 2.75 -24.91 15.81
CA GLY A 118 3.27 -23.67 16.36
C GLY A 118 4.62 -23.23 15.80
N ASN A 119 5.14 -23.87 14.75
CA ASN A 119 6.38 -23.45 14.08
C ASN A 119 6.10 -22.29 13.13
N THR A 120 7.03 -21.35 13.03
CA THR A 120 6.98 -20.25 12.06
C THR A 120 7.59 -20.66 10.72
N PHE A 121 7.60 -19.73 9.76
CA PHE A 121 8.18 -19.93 8.43
C PHE A 121 9.67 -20.30 8.49
N GLY A 122 10.10 -21.18 7.59
CA GLY A 122 11.51 -21.46 7.34
C GLY A 122 12.23 -20.34 6.59
N THR A 123 13.44 -20.65 6.12
CA THR A 123 14.21 -19.75 5.26
C THR A 123 13.82 -19.92 3.79
N ILE A 124 13.98 -18.85 3.01
CA ILE A 124 13.74 -18.81 1.56
C ILE A 124 14.96 -18.23 0.83
N PRO A 125 15.10 -18.41 -0.49
CA PRO A 125 16.16 -17.74 -1.25
C PRO A 125 16.11 -16.20 -1.11
N SER A 126 17.28 -15.58 -1.02
CA SER A 126 17.44 -14.13 -0.90
C SER A 126 16.98 -13.40 -2.15
N ASN A 127 17.26 -13.98 -3.33
CA ASN A 127 16.77 -13.53 -4.62
C ASN A 127 15.88 -14.64 -5.22
N PRO A 128 14.56 -14.45 -5.32
CA PRO A 128 13.70 -15.49 -5.88
C PRO A 128 13.82 -15.65 -7.40
N CYS A 129 14.45 -14.70 -8.08
CA CYS A 129 14.78 -14.77 -9.50
C CYS A 129 16.16 -15.41 -9.76
N ASP A 130 16.93 -15.66 -8.71
CA ASP A 130 18.21 -16.37 -8.73
C ASP A 130 18.31 -17.23 -7.45
N PRO A 131 17.60 -18.37 -7.41
CA PRO A 131 17.37 -19.11 -6.18
C PRO A 131 18.61 -19.85 -5.67
N ASP A 132 19.68 -19.96 -6.46
CA ASP A 132 20.93 -20.65 -6.11
C ASP A 132 21.83 -19.83 -5.16
N GLY A 133 21.32 -18.71 -4.65
CA GLY A 133 22.03 -17.79 -3.76
C GLY A 133 21.92 -18.09 -2.27
N THR A 134 22.12 -17.05 -1.47
CA THR A 134 21.96 -17.11 -0.01
C THR A 134 20.49 -17.28 0.38
N SER A 135 20.25 -17.75 1.60
CA SER A 135 18.90 -17.79 2.17
C SER A 135 18.69 -16.67 3.19
N LYS A 136 17.43 -16.28 3.37
CA LYS A 136 16.95 -15.31 4.36
C LYS A 136 15.67 -15.79 5.03
N SER A 137 15.31 -15.22 6.18
CA SER A 137 14.03 -15.50 6.82
C SER A 137 12.86 -15.06 5.92
N TYR A 138 11.75 -15.81 5.98
CA TYR A 138 10.52 -15.41 5.29
C TYR A 138 10.01 -14.05 5.82
N GLY A 139 9.81 -13.12 4.90
CA GLY A 139 9.11 -11.85 5.11
C GLY A 139 8.03 -11.70 4.03
N PRO A 140 7.42 -10.53 3.80
CA PRO A 140 7.69 -9.27 4.49
C PRO A 140 7.57 -9.35 6.00
N TYR A 141 8.32 -8.47 6.66
CA TYR A 141 8.25 -8.30 8.10
C TYR A 141 7.09 -7.37 8.47
N GLY A 142 6.52 -7.57 9.65
CA GLY A 142 5.36 -6.80 10.09
C GLY A 142 4.41 -7.65 10.91
N PRO A 143 3.45 -7.01 11.59
CA PRO A 143 2.43 -7.70 12.38
C PRO A 143 1.54 -8.63 11.53
N ARG A 144 1.37 -8.32 10.23
CA ARG A 144 0.72 -9.18 9.23
C ARG A 144 1.52 -9.26 7.93
N GLY A 145 2.85 -9.17 8.03
CA GLY A 145 3.72 -9.04 6.86
C GLY A 145 3.61 -10.16 5.82
N TRP A 146 3.26 -11.39 6.25
CA TRP A 146 3.05 -12.54 5.36
C TRP A 146 1.67 -12.56 4.68
N GLN A 147 0.72 -11.71 5.10
CA GLN A 147 -0.54 -11.48 4.40
C GLN A 147 -0.35 -10.43 3.30
N ASP A 148 0.63 -10.67 2.42
CA ASP A 148 1.15 -9.69 1.49
C ASP A 148 0.32 -9.54 0.20
N GLU A 149 -0.78 -10.26 0.00
CA GLU A 149 -1.56 -10.23 -1.25
C GLU A 149 -2.54 -9.04 -1.37
N TYR A 150 -2.18 -7.90 -0.75
CA TYR A 150 -3.02 -6.71 -0.64
C TYR A 150 -4.40 -6.97 0.00
N CYS A 151 -4.50 -8.04 0.79
CA CYS A 151 -5.64 -8.38 1.62
C CYS A 151 -5.10 -8.89 2.95
N GLU A 152 -5.28 -8.11 4.00
CA GLU A 152 -4.90 -8.47 5.35
C GLU A 152 -6.15 -8.73 6.17
N TRP A 153 -6.03 -9.57 7.19
CA TRP A 153 -7.14 -9.90 8.06
C TRP A 153 -6.73 -10.10 9.50
N SER A 154 -7.74 -9.94 10.37
CA SER A 154 -7.65 -10.27 11.79
C SER A 154 -8.83 -11.12 12.23
N ILE A 155 -8.60 -11.93 13.26
CA ILE A 155 -9.53 -12.97 13.69
C ILE A 155 -9.81 -12.78 15.17
N GLU A 156 -11.09 -12.69 15.52
CA GLU A 156 -11.56 -12.79 16.89
C GLU A 156 -12.06 -14.22 17.15
N ARG A 157 -11.62 -14.79 18.27
CA ARG A 157 -12.00 -16.14 18.70
C ARG A 157 -12.66 -16.09 20.07
N ASP A 158 -13.62 -16.98 20.30
CA ASP A 158 -14.22 -17.15 21.61
C ASP A 158 -13.28 -17.90 22.59
N SER A 159 -13.73 -18.08 23.83
CA SER A 159 -12.97 -18.79 24.87
C SER A 159 -12.74 -20.28 24.58
N LYS A 160 -13.40 -20.85 23.56
CA LYS A 160 -13.19 -22.22 23.08
C LYS A 160 -12.27 -22.27 21.86
N GLY A 161 -11.73 -21.13 21.43
CA GLY A 161 -10.86 -21.02 20.25
C GLY A 161 -11.62 -21.03 18.91
N ARG A 162 -12.95 -20.94 18.90
CA ARG A 162 -13.75 -20.92 17.66
C ARG A 162 -13.77 -19.51 17.07
N ILE A 163 -13.75 -19.40 15.75
CA ILE A 163 -13.83 -18.12 15.06
C ILE A 163 -15.23 -17.53 15.26
N VAL A 164 -15.30 -16.30 15.76
CA VAL A 164 -16.56 -15.56 15.91
C VAL A 164 -16.66 -14.37 14.96
N ARG A 165 -15.52 -13.77 14.58
CA ARG A 165 -15.46 -12.63 13.67
C ARG A 165 -14.16 -12.64 12.88
N ILE A 166 -14.24 -12.28 11.61
CA ILE A 166 -13.09 -12.00 10.75
C ILE A 166 -13.25 -10.58 10.20
N ASP A 167 -12.22 -9.76 10.31
CA ASP A 167 -12.15 -8.45 9.66
C ASP A 167 -11.10 -8.51 8.56
N TYR A 168 -11.53 -8.25 7.33
CA TYR A 168 -10.69 -8.14 6.14
C TYR A 168 -10.49 -6.67 5.76
N THR A 169 -9.28 -6.30 5.39
CA THR A 169 -8.95 -4.95 4.88
C THR A 169 -8.02 -5.01 3.68
N CYS A 170 -8.27 -4.12 2.73
CA CYS A 170 -7.35 -3.75 1.67
C CYS A 170 -7.14 -2.23 1.62
N GLU A 171 -7.42 -1.52 2.72
CA GLU A 171 -7.25 -0.08 2.78
C GLU A 171 -5.78 0.34 2.88
N ASN A 172 -5.38 1.29 2.05
CA ASN A 172 -3.99 1.77 2.02
C ASN A 172 -3.67 2.65 3.25
N PRO A 173 -2.49 2.50 3.88
CA PRO A 173 -2.08 3.33 5.01
C PRO A 173 -1.99 4.82 4.65
N GLU A 174 -1.70 5.17 3.39
CA GLU A 174 -1.67 6.55 2.90
C GLU A 174 -2.99 7.29 3.07
N TYR A 175 -4.13 6.59 2.96
CA TYR A 175 -5.45 7.20 3.13
C TYR A 175 -5.68 7.59 4.59
N TYR A 176 -5.30 6.72 5.53
CA TYR A 176 -5.40 6.99 6.96
C TYR A 176 -4.48 8.12 7.41
N ASN A 177 -3.25 8.17 6.88
CA ASN A 177 -2.35 9.29 7.13
C ASN A 177 -2.96 10.59 6.58
N SER A 178 -3.50 10.58 5.35
CA SER A 178 -4.16 11.74 4.75
C SER A 178 -5.38 12.20 5.58
N LEU A 179 -6.23 11.26 6.02
CA LEU A 179 -7.40 11.55 6.84
C LEU A 179 -6.99 12.12 8.21
N TRP A 180 -5.95 11.57 8.82
CA TRP A 180 -5.39 12.05 10.09
C TRP A 180 -4.86 13.48 9.99
N MET A 181 -4.18 13.80 8.88
CA MET A 181 -3.72 15.15 8.57
C MET A 181 -4.87 16.14 8.36
N ILE A 182 -6.11 15.69 8.12
CA ILE A 182 -7.29 16.56 8.10
C ILE A 182 -7.93 16.63 9.48
N ASP A 183 -8.30 15.49 10.07
CA ASP A 183 -8.98 15.43 11.36
C ASP A 183 -8.76 14.09 12.10
N PRO A 184 -7.93 14.07 13.17
CA PRO A 184 -7.72 12.88 14.00
C PRO A 184 -9.01 12.31 14.63
N ASN A 185 -9.99 13.15 14.97
CA ASN A 185 -11.25 12.67 15.55
C ASN A 185 -12.08 11.91 14.52
N ARG A 186 -12.00 12.29 13.24
CA ARG A 186 -12.65 11.52 12.18
C ARG A 186 -12.00 10.14 12.02
N VAL A 187 -10.68 10.05 12.11
CA VAL A 187 -10.00 8.75 12.10
C VAL A 187 -10.47 7.88 13.27
N LEU A 188 -10.58 8.44 14.48
CA LEU A 188 -11.13 7.73 15.63
C LEU A 188 -12.54 7.19 15.39
N GLU A 189 -13.43 8.02 14.81
CA GLU A 189 -14.79 7.61 14.46
C GLU A 189 -14.77 6.45 13.47
N VAL A 190 -13.97 6.55 12.40
CA VAL A 190 -13.79 5.49 11.39
C VAL A 190 -13.28 4.19 12.02
N TYR A 191 -12.30 4.26 12.93
CA TYR A 191 -11.80 3.10 13.68
C TYR A 191 -12.91 2.43 14.49
N ARG A 192 -13.66 3.22 15.27
CA ARG A 192 -14.75 2.72 16.13
C ARG A 192 -15.86 2.05 15.33
N THR A 193 -16.27 2.65 14.22
CA THR A 193 -17.39 2.14 13.40
C THR A 193 -16.98 0.96 12.53
N THR A 194 -15.75 0.95 12.02
CA THR A 194 -15.31 -0.11 11.10
C THR A 194 -15.02 -1.40 11.86
N LEU A 195 -14.33 -1.29 13.00
CA LEU A 195 -13.97 -2.44 13.85
C LEU A 195 -15.08 -2.83 14.84
N ASP A 196 -16.17 -2.05 14.93
CA ASP A 196 -17.23 -2.14 15.95
C ASP A 196 -16.68 -2.13 17.40
N LYS A 197 -15.72 -1.22 17.67
CA LYS A 197 -15.06 -1.10 18.97
C LYS A 197 -15.22 0.33 19.50
N PRO A 198 -16.36 0.69 20.12
CA PRO A 198 -16.61 2.04 20.62
C PRO A 198 -15.64 2.49 21.72
N GLN A 199 -14.96 1.55 22.38
CA GLN A 199 -13.99 1.80 23.45
C GLN A 199 -12.62 2.31 22.96
N ILE A 200 -12.34 2.31 21.65
CA ILE A 200 -11.09 2.88 21.11
C ILE A 200 -10.97 4.33 21.57
N ALA A 201 -9.81 4.71 22.10
CA ALA A 201 -9.52 6.09 22.50
C ALA A 201 -8.60 6.76 21.48
N ILE A 202 -8.66 8.10 21.35
CA ILE A 202 -7.80 8.81 20.39
C ILE A 202 -6.31 8.64 20.73
N GLU A 203 -6.00 8.52 22.01
CA GLU A 203 -4.64 8.35 22.54
C GLU A 203 -4.03 7.00 22.19
N ASP A 204 -4.86 6.00 21.85
CA ASP A 204 -4.41 4.71 21.33
C ASP A 204 -3.80 4.85 19.92
N LEU A 205 -4.12 5.93 19.19
CA LEU A 205 -3.71 6.15 17.79
C LEU A 205 -2.49 7.09 17.65
N TYR A 206 -1.99 7.65 18.75
CA TYR A 206 -0.87 8.58 18.74
C TYR A 206 0.47 7.86 18.64
N LEU A 207 1.33 8.36 17.75
CA LEU A 207 2.74 8.04 17.74
C LEU A 207 3.40 8.59 19.01
N ARG A 208 4.24 7.77 19.62
CA ARG A 208 4.98 8.10 20.83
C ARG A 208 6.46 7.87 20.66
N ASP A 209 7.27 8.63 21.39
CA ASP A 209 8.68 8.33 21.54
C ASP A 209 8.92 7.11 22.47
N SER A 210 10.18 6.71 22.61
CA SER A 210 10.59 5.62 23.50
C SER A 210 10.35 5.89 24.99
N SER A 211 10.06 7.15 25.37
CA SER A 211 9.70 7.55 26.73
C SER A 211 8.17 7.63 26.93
N GLY A 212 7.38 7.33 25.90
CA GLY A 212 5.91 7.36 25.92
C GLY A 212 5.29 8.74 25.66
N ASN A 213 6.08 9.77 25.35
CA ASN A 213 5.58 11.10 25.05
C ASN A 213 4.96 11.14 23.65
N VAL A 214 3.88 11.90 23.50
CA VAL A 214 3.23 12.10 22.20
C VAL A 214 4.13 12.92 21.28
N ILE A 215 4.36 12.43 20.07
CA ILE A 215 5.08 13.15 19.03
C ILE A 215 4.14 14.10 18.32
N ILE A 216 4.55 15.35 18.17
CA ILE A 216 3.84 16.35 17.37
C ILE A 216 4.46 16.39 15.98
N ASP A 217 3.63 16.22 14.96
CA ASP A 217 4.00 16.50 13.58
C ASP A 217 4.02 18.02 13.38
N ALA A 218 5.21 18.58 13.16
CA ALA A 218 5.39 20.02 13.00
C ALA A 218 4.65 20.59 11.77
N GLY A 219 4.39 19.77 10.74
CA GLY A 219 3.65 20.19 9.56
C GLY A 219 2.15 20.40 9.83
N THR A 220 1.58 19.68 10.80
CA THR A 220 0.15 19.79 11.16
C THR A 220 -0.09 20.44 12.52
N GLY A 221 0.94 20.61 13.34
CA GLY A 221 0.85 21.09 14.72
C GLY A 221 0.12 20.16 15.67
N ARG A 222 -0.12 18.90 15.30
CA ARG A 222 -0.96 17.93 16.02
C ARG A 222 -0.19 16.63 16.30
N PRO A 223 -0.68 15.75 17.20
CA PRO A 223 -0.12 14.41 17.39
C PRO A 223 0.07 13.68 16.06
N ALA A 224 1.23 13.07 15.86
CA ALA A 224 1.49 12.21 14.71
C ALA A 224 0.74 10.87 14.85
N TYR A 225 0.39 10.26 13.72
CA TYR A 225 -0.34 9.00 13.67
C TYR A 225 0.59 7.80 13.82
N ASP A 226 0.19 6.80 14.62
CA ASP A 226 0.85 5.49 14.69
C ASP A 226 0.17 4.49 13.72
N PRO A 227 0.81 4.10 12.61
CA PRO A 227 0.22 3.16 11.65
C PRO A 227 0.13 1.72 12.17
N LEU A 228 0.90 1.37 13.20
CA LEU A 228 0.83 0.09 13.91
C LEU A 228 0.29 0.25 15.33
N ASN A 229 -0.63 1.19 15.50
CA ASN A 229 -1.32 1.42 16.77
C ASN A 229 -1.97 0.14 17.31
N LYS A 230 -2.38 0.22 18.58
CA LYS A 230 -3.02 -0.86 19.33
C LYS A 230 -4.15 -1.59 18.60
N TRP A 231 -4.83 -0.93 17.65
CA TRP A 231 -5.98 -1.47 16.92
C TRP A 231 -5.66 -1.89 15.47
N ASN A 232 -4.39 -1.86 15.09
CA ASN A 232 -3.89 -2.27 13.77
C ASN A 232 -2.55 -3.05 13.85
N SER A 233 -2.39 -3.89 14.87
CA SER A 233 -1.10 -4.42 15.30
C SER A 233 -0.94 -5.95 15.21
N GLY A 234 -1.84 -6.66 14.53
CA GLY A 234 -1.68 -8.11 14.37
C GLY A 234 -2.88 -8.84 13.75
N PRO A 235 -2.76 -10.15 13.55
CA PRO A 235 -3.83 -10.99 13.01
C PRO A 235 -4.84 -11.44 14.08
N ILE A 236 -4.59 -11.13 15.35
CA ILE A 236 -5.51 -11.44 16.46
C ILE A 236 -6.31 -10.18 16.76
N SER A 237 -7.63 -10.30 16.89
CA SER A 237 -8.51 -9.22 17.35
C SER A 237 -9.09 -9.58 18.72
N THR A 238 -9.03 -8.66 19.67
CA THR A 238 -9.58 -8.80 21.03
C THR A 238 -10.40 -7.58 21.42
N SER A 239 -11.01 -7.60 22.60
CA SER A 239 -11.68 -6.42 23.17
C SER A 239 -10.71 -5.29 23.55
N THR A 240 -9.42 -5.59 23.72
CA THR A 240 -8.41 -4.64 24.21
C THR A 240 -7.32 -4.30 23.21
N GLY A 241 -7.33 -4.85 22.00
CA GLY A 241 -6.33 -4.54 20.98
C GLY A 241 -6.27 -5.56 19.86
N GLY A 242 -5.28 -5.38 18.98
CA GLY A 242 -5.16 -6.07 17.71
C GLY A 242 -6.18 -5.58 16.69
N GLY A 243 -6.38 -6.33 15.61
CA GLY A 243 -7.29 -5.94 14.54
C GLY A 243 -6.60 -5.51 13.25
N ALA A 244 -7.38 -5.41 12.18
CA ALA A 244 -6.94 -5.02 10.85
C ALA A 244 -7.79 -3.84 10.34
N MET A 245 -7.33 -2.62 10.62
CA MET A 245 -7.98 -1.41 10.11
C MET A 245 -7.53 -1.14 8.68
N HIS A 246 -6.22 -1.05 8.46
CA HIS A 246 -5.61 -0.84 7.15
C HIS A 246 -4.40 -1.74 6.97
N LEU A 247 -3.86 -1.79 5.75
CA LEU A 247 -2.71 -2.62 5.40
C LEU A 247 -1.47 -2.24 6.23
N THR A 248 -0.69 -3.25 6.61
CA THR A 248 0.51 -3.16 7.45
C THR A 248 1.70 -3.95 6.92
N SER A 249 1.52 -4.79 5.91
CA SER A 249 2.66 -5.38 5.21
C SER A 249 3.39 -4.27 4.45
N THR A 250 4.72 -4.20 4.59
CA THR A 250 5.53 -3.12 4.03
C THR A 250 5.44 -2.94 2.51
N PRO A 251 5.23 -3.97 1.66
CA PRO A 251 4.95 -3.77 0.23
C PRO A 251 3.50 -3.38 -0.09
N ASN A 252 2.58 -3.39 0.88
CA ASN A 252 1.15 -3.13 0.67
C ASN A 252 0.81 -1.62 0.70
N THR A 253 1.45 -0.82 -0.16
CA THR A 253 1.20 0.64 -0.26
C THR A 253 0.63 1.05 -1.61
N ILE A 254 -0.15 2.13 -1.65
CA ILE A 254 -0.71 2.64 -2.92
C ILE A 254 0.39 3.16 -3.85
N GLN A 255 1.47 3.72 -3.29
CA GLN A 255 2.59 4.20 -4.09
C GLN A 255 3.29 3.04 -4.81
N THR A 256 3.43 1.89 -4.14
CA THR A 256 4.03 0.68 -4.73
C THR A 256 3.12 0.05 -5.77
N GLU A 257 1.80 0.06 -5.53
CA GLU A 257 0.81 -0.36 -6.53
C GLU A 257 0.98 0.44 -7.84
N ILE A 258 1.05 1.77 -7.72
CA ILE A 258 1.30 2.68 -8.86
C ILE A 258 2.65 2.40 -9.50
N GLY A 259 3.72 2.26 -8.72
CA GLY A 259 5.06 1.96 -9.22
C GLY A 259 5.15 0.62 -9.96
N LEU A 260 4.40 -0.40 -9.52
CA LEU A 260 4.30 -1.68 -10.19
C LEU A 260 3.57 -1.51 -11.53
N GLY A 261 2.40 -0.87 -11.51
CA GLY A 261 1.62 -0.57 -12.71
C GLY A 261 2.41 0.23 -13.73
N SER A 262 3.13 1.27 -13.30
CA SER A 262 3.95 2.09 -14.19
C SER A 262 5.12 1.30 -14.77
N THR A 263 5.83 0.52 -13.95
CA THR A 263 7.02 -0.23 -14.40
C THR A 263 6.63 -1.33 -15.39
N ALA A 264 5.44 -1.90 -15.22
CA ALA A 264 4.87 -2.87 -16.15
C ALA A 264 4.55 -2.28 -17.54
N THR A 265 4.45 -0.96 -17.69
CA THR A 265 4.20 -0.34 -19.00
C THR A 265 5.40 -0.39 -19.95
N THR A 266 6.58 -0.75 -19.47
CA THR A 266 7.79 -0.90 -20.29
C THR A 266 7.88 -2.31 -20.88
N PRO A 267 7.74 -2.49 -22.20
CA PRO A 267 7.96 -3.81 -22.83
C PRO A 267 9.41 -4.25 -22.67
N ARG A 268 9.61 -5.54 -22.38
CA ARG A 268 10.93 -6.14 -22.18
C ARG A 268 11.30 -7.08 -23.31
N THR A 269 12.60 -7.23 -23.59
CA THR A 269 13.12 -8.19 -24.60
C THR A 269 12.75 -9.64 -24.29
N CYS A 270 12.50 -9.99 -23.02
CA CYS A 270 12.02 -11.31 -22.63
C CYS A 270 10.54 -11.57 -23.00
N GLY A 271 9.80 -10.53 -23.38
CA GLY A 271 8.37 -10.60 -23.67
C GLY A 271 7.51 -10.89 -22.44
N ASN A 272 6.26 -11.27 -22.69
CA ASN A 272 5.22 -11.48 -21.66
C ASN A 272 4.50 -12.82 -21.84
N THR A 273 5.20 -13.82 -22.37
CA THR A 273 4.67 -15.20 -22.49
C THR A 273 4.86 -15.99 -21.20
N SER A 274 5.89 -15.64 -20.42
CA SER A 274 6.17 -16.20 -19.09
C SER A 274 6.13 -15.07 -18.06
N ILE A 275 5.09 -15.05 -17.23
CA ILE A 275 4.90 -14.00 -16.21
C ILE A 275 6.06 -13.99 -15.20
N GLY A 276 6.59 -15.17 -14.86
CA GLY A 276 7.74 -15.31 -13.96
C GLY A 276 9.04 -14.76 -14.56
N THR A 277 9.25 -14.98 -15.87
CA THR A 277 10.40 -14.39 -16.58
C THR A 277 10.26 -12.88 -16.70
N LEU A 278 9.05 -12.37 -16.96
CA LEU A 278 8.81 -10.93 -17.07
C LEU A 278 9.06 -10.21 -15.75
N ILE A 279 8.48 -10.67 -14.64
CA ILE A 279 8.65 -10.02 -13.33
C ILE A 279 10.12 -9.99 -12.90
N CYS A 280 10.87 -11.07 -13.16
CA CYS A 280 12.30 -11.10 -12.87
C CYS A 280 13.11 -10.17 -13.78
N CYS A 281 12.76 -10.08 -15.06
CA CYS A 281 13.40 -9.19 -16.02
C CYS A 281 13.10 -7.71 -15.74
N ALA A 282 11.89 -7.39 -15.29
CA ALA A 282 11.44 -6.01 -15.10
C ALA A 282 11.64 -5.49 -13.65
N GLN A 283 11.86 -6.38 -12.68
CA GLN A 283 12.18 -6.07 -11.27
C GLN A 283 11.13 -5.22 -10.53
N TYR A 284 9.83 -5.36 -10.85
CA TYR A 284 8.75 -4.57 -10.25
C TYR A 284 8.04 -5.23 -9.05
N GLY A 285 8.47 -6.41 -8.59
CA GLY A 285 7.78 -7.13 -7.51
C GLY A 285 8.38 -8.50 -7.18
N GLN A 286 7.60 -9.37 -6.54
CA GLN A 286 8.00 -10.70 -6.09
C GLN A 286 7.30 -11.80 -6.91
N ILE A 287 8.08 -12.69 -7.54
CA ILE A 287 7.56 -13.77 -8.41
C ILE A 287 6.55 -14.72 -7.74
N GLY A 288 6.66 -14.95 -6.44
CA GLY A 288 5.78 -15.87 -5.71
C GLY A 288 4.53 -15.23 -5.11
N ARG A 289 4.39 -13.90 -5.17
CA ARG A 289 3.24 -13.16 -4.65
C ARG A 289 2.18 -13.13 -5.75
N ASN A 290 0.97 -13.60 -5.53
CA ASN A 290 -0.05 -13.70 -6.58
C ASN A 290 -0.33 -12.34 -7.24
N SER A 291 -0.34 -11.24 -6.49
CA SER A 291 -0.61 -9.90 -7.03
C SER A 291 0.40 -9.49 -8.10
N ASP A 292 1.70 -9.51 -7.78
CA ASP A 292 2.71 -8.80 -8.57
C ASP A 292 2.86 -9.30 -10.02
N PRO A 293 3.03 -10.60 -10.30
CA PRO A 293 3.17 -11.11 -11.65
C PRO A 293 1.84 -11.02 -12.41
N ASN A 294 0.68 -11.08 -11.73
CA ASN A 294 -0.61 -10.89 -12.39
C ASN A 294 -0.81 -9.43 -12.81
N ILE A 295 -0.59 -8.47 -11.92
CA ILE A 295 -0.73 -7.03 -12.24
C ILE A 295 0.28 -6.65 -13.31
N GLY A 296 1.55 -7.03 -13.13
CA GLY A 296 2.61 -6.67 -14.06
C GLY A 296 2.41 -7.28 -15.45
N ALA A 297 2.08 -8.57 -15.55
CA ALA A 297 1.82 -9.20 -16.85
C ALA A 297 0.58 -8.62 -17.52
N GLN A 298 -0.52 -8.41 -16.80
CA GLN A 298 -1.76 -7.93 -17.40
C GLN A 298 -1.66 -6.47 -17.84
N VAL A 299 -1.03 -5.59 -17.05
CA VAL A 299 -0.73 -4.21 -17.48
C VAL A 299 0.18 -4.20 -18.69
N ASN A 300 1.25 -5.00 -18.70
CA ASN A 300 2.16 -5.08 -19.83
C ASN A 300 1.48 -5.58 -21.12
N ARG A 301 0.52 -6.52 -21.00
CA ARG A 301 -0.30 -6.95 -22.14
C ARG A 301 -1.12 -5.80 -22.71
N LEU A 302 -1.74 -4.96 -21.88
CA LEU A 302 -2.56 -3.85 -22.34
C LEU A 302 -1.78 -2.87 -23.23
N VAL A 303 -0.51 -2.60 -22.91
CA VAL A 303 0.33 -1.67 -23.68
C VAL A 303 0.49 -2.09 -25.14
N SER A 304 0.55 -3.41 -25.38
CA SER A 304 0.85 -3.99 -26.69
C SER A 304 -0.29 -4.84 -27.27
N ASN A 305 -1.51 -4.70 -26.77
CA ASN A 305 -2.63 -5.55 -27.18
C ASN A 305 -3.21 -5.11 -28.54
N GLY A 306 -2.80 -5.78 -29.61
CA GLY A 306 -3.46 -5.70 -30.92
C GLY A 306 -2.79 -4.75 -31.92
N SER A 307 -3.59 -4.18 -32.81
CA SER A 307 -3.12 -3.39 -33.97
C SER A 307 -2.67 -1.97 -33.63
N ALA A 308 -2.91 -1.49 -32.41
CA ALA A 308 -2.53 -0.16 -31.95
C ALA A 308 -1.92 -0.22 -30.54
N PRO A 309 -0.89 0.58 -30.24
CA PRO A 309 -0.33 0.67 -28.90
C PRO A 309 -1.28 1.42 -27.94
N MET A 310 -1.18 1.14 -26.64
CA MET A 310 -1.99 1.81 -25.62
C MET A 310 -1.11 2.35 -24.50
N LYS A 311 -1.33 3.60 -24.08
CA LYS A 311 -0.86 4.05 -22.77
C LYS A 311 -1.76 3.48 -21.69
N VAL A 312 -1.23 3.09 -20.56
CA VAL A 312 -1.99 2.38 -19.52
C VAL A 312 -1.78 3.07 -18.19
N THR A 313 -2.83 3.20 -17.39
CA THR A 313 -2.73 3.63 -16.00
C THR A 313 -3.53 2.71 -15.10
N LEU A 314 -3.38 2.85 -13.79
CA LEU A 314 -4.34 2.30 -12.85
C LEU A 314 -5.54 3.24 -12.82
N ALA A 315 -6.73 2.70 -13.09
CA ALA A 315 -7.94 3.50 -13.24
C ALA A 315 -8.22 4.31 -11.97
N ASN A 316 -8.71 5.53 -12.11
CA ASN A 316 -9.15 6.36 -11.00
C ASN A 316 -10.48 5.81 -10.39
N PRO A 317 -10.59 5.61 -9.07
CA PRO A 317 -9.52 5.66 -8.06
C PRO A 317 -8.59 4.43 -8.13
N PRO A 318 -7.25 4.62 -8.18
CA PRO A 318 -6.33 3.51 -8.02
C PRO A 318 -6.52 2.91 -6.63
N GLY A 319 -6.26 1.62 -6.48
CA GLY A 319 -6.52 0.88 -5.27
C GLY A 319 -6.85 -0.59 -5.55
N LEU A 320 -6.77 -1.37 -4.48
CA LEU A 320 -7.01 -2.81 -4.50
C LEU A 320 -8.33 -3.06 -3.81
N TYR A 321 -9.19 -3.86 -4.41
CA TYR A 321 -10.56 -4.02 -3.95
C TYR A 321 -10.96 -5.47 -3.83
N MET A 322 -11.52 -5.84 -2.68
CA MET A 322 -12.09 -7.16 -2.46
C MET A 322 -13.29 -7.37 -3.40
N GLN A 323 -13.32 -8.53 -4.02
CA GLN A 323 -14.49 -9.03 -4.73
C GLN A 323 -15.42 -9.74 -3.76
N THR A 324 -16.71 -9.81 -4.11
CA THR A 324 -17.69 -10.49 -3.26
C THR A 324 -17.38 -12.00 -3.23
N PRO A 325 -17.37 -12.64 -2.04
CA PRO A 325 -17.20 -14.08 -1.94
C PRO A 325 -18.27 -14.88 -2.68
N ASP A 326 -17.88 -16.03 -3.22
CA ASP A 326 -18.79 -17.05 -3.75
C ASP A 326 -19.45 -17.81 -2.59
N PHE A 327 -20.56 -17.26 -2.10
CA PHE A 327 -21.33 -17.85 -1.01
C PHE A 327 -22.06 -19.15 -1.39
N THR A 328 -22.08 -19.56 -2.67
CA THR A 328 -22.73 -20.82 -3.08
C THR A 328 -21.98 -22.05 -2.56
N ARG A 329 -20.72 -21.88 -2.18
CA ARG A 329 -19.84 -22.91 -1.59
C ARG A 329 -20.07 -23.12 -0.09
N PHE A 330 -20.87 -22.26 0.55
CA PHE A 330 -21.04 -22.24 2.00
C PHE A 330 -22.30 -23.01 2.43
N VAL A 331 -22.18 -23.78 3.50
CA VAL A 331 -23.31 -24.44 4.17
C VAL A 331 -23.32 -24.05 5.63
N THR A 332 -24.40 -23.40 6.06
CA THR A 332 -24.62 -22.98 7.45
C THR A 332 -25.48 -24.02 8.19
N PRO A 333 -25.33 -24.19 9.52
CA PRO A 333 -26.10 -25.17 10.28
C PRO A 333 -27.62 -25.02 10.17
N ASP A 334 -28.11 -23.78 10.06
CA ASP A 334 -29.55 -23.46 9.99
C ASP A 334 -30.04 -23.18 8.56
N LYS A 335 -29.19 -23.38 7.55
CA LYS A 335 -29.44 -23.10 6.11
C LYS A 335 -29.65 -21.61 5.78
N THR A 336 -29.33 -20.69 6.68
CA THR A 336 -29.24 -19.26 6.35
C THR A 336 -28.20 -19.04 5.27
N ASN A 337 -28.46 -18.13 4.33
CA ASN A 337 -27.48 -17.77 3.33
C ASN A 337 -26.27 -17.11 4.01
N ALA A 338 -25.06 -17.68 3.83
CA ALA A 338 -23.83 -17.15 4.42
C ALA A 338 -23.52 -15.71 3.98
N ALA A 339 -24.06 -15.25 2.84
CA ALA A 339 -23.97 -13.86 2.41
C ALA A 339 -24.55 -12.86 3.43
N GLU A 340 -25.51 -13.28 4.27
CA GLU A 340 -26.07 -12.45 5.35
C GLU A 340 -25.06 -12.18 6.48
N PHE A 341 -23.97 -12.96 6.55
CA PHE A 341 -22.91 -12.80 7.56
C PHE A 341 -21.74 -11.96 7.06
N TRP A 342 -21.74 -11.57 5.78
CA TRP A 342 -20.75 -10.69 5.17
C TRP A 342 -21.25 -9.25 5.13
N THR A 343 -20.58 -8.37 5.87
CA THR A 343 -20.90 -6.95 5.94
C THR A 343 -19.76 -6.14 5.34
N VAL A 344 -20.04 -5.44 4.23
CA VAL A 344 -19.14 -4.40 3.72
C VAL A 344 -19.19 -3.23 4.69
N LYS A 345 -18.07 -2.96 5.36
CA LYS A 345 -17.92 -1.84 6.30
C LYS A 345 -17.50 -0.56 5.59
N ARG A 346 -16.60 -0.69 4.61
CA ARG A 346 -16.08 0.42 3.80
C ARG A 346 -15.96 -0.02 2.34
N GLY A 347 -16.22 0.92 1.44
CA GLY A 347 -16.23 0.69 0.00
C GLY A 347 -17.62 0.77 -0.65
N ASN A 348 -17.66 0.56 -1.96
CA ASN A 348 -18.87 0.64 -2.78
C ASN A 348 -19.03 -0.59 -3.69
N PRO A 349 -20.26 -1.02 -4.00
CA PRO A 349 -20.47 -2.20 -4.85
C PRO A 349 -20.16 -1.94 -6.33
N SER A 350 -20.12 -0.67 -6.76
CA SER A 350 -19.81 -0.27 -8.14
C SER A 350 -19.43 1.21 -8.18
N LEU A 351 -18.62 1.59 -9.15
CA LEU A 351 -18.32 2.98 -9.50
C LEU A 351 -18.60 3.20 -10.99
N VAL A 352 -18.91 4.44 -11.36
CA VAL A 352 -18.98 4.88 -12.76
C VAL A 352 -18.02 6.03 -12.97
N ASP A 353 -17.42 6.13 -14.16
CA ASP A 353 -16.60 7.29 -14.47
C ASP A 353 -17.42 8.52 -14.88
N SER A 354 -16.74 9.64 -15.09
CA SER A 354 -17.34 10.90 -15.54
C SER A 354 -18.09 10.82 -16.89
N LEU A 355 -17.88 9.77 -17.67
CA LEU A 355 -18.57 9.50 -18.94
C LEU A 355 -19.73 8.50 -18.76
N GLY A 356 -19.99 8.05 -17.53
CA GLY A 356 -21.05 7.10 -17.21
C GLY A 356 -20.68 5.63 -17.50
N ARG A 357 -19.41 5.32 -17.77
CA ARG A 357 -18.95 3.93 -17.97
C ARG A 357 -18.75 3.28 -16.60
N THR A 358 -19.34 2.11 -16.40
CA THR A 358 -19.15 1.32 -15.17
C THR A 358 -17.73 0.77 -15.11
N LEU A 359 -17.03 0.98 -14.00
CA LEU A 359 -15.75 0.33 -13.75
C LEU A 359 -15.98 -1.14 -13.36
N PRO A 360 -15.08 -2.06 -13.74
CA PRO A 360 -15.24 -3.48 -13.47
C PRO A 360 -15.15 -3.84 -11.99
N GLY A 361 -15.88 -4.89 -11.60
CA GLY A 361 -15.85 -5.48 -10.26
C GLY A 361 -16.46 -4.61 -9.15
N THR A 362 -16.25 -5.04 -7.91
CA THR A 362 -16.66 -4.31 -6.69
C THR A 362 -15.51 -3.52 -6.09
N PHE A 363 -15.83 -2.46 -5.35
CA PHE A 363 -14.87 -1.54 -4.72
C PHE A 363 -14.94 -1.67 -3.20
N VAL A 364 -14.86 -2.90 -2.68
CA VAL A 364 -14.91 -3.19 -1.24
C VAL A 364 -13.51 -3.01 -0.63
N LEU A 365 -13.44 -2.20 0.42
CA LEU A 365 -12.19 -1.82 1.11
C LEU A 365 -12.03 -2.54 2.44
N HIS A 366 -13.14 -2.69 3.18
CA HIS A 366 -13.18 -3.37 4.46
C HIS A 366 -14.47 -4.17 4.58
N ALA A 367 -14.36 -5.40 5.07
CA ALA A 367 -15.50 -6.25 5.30
C ALA A 367 -15.34 -7.12 6.54
N THR A 368 -16.46 -7.35 7.22
CA THR A 368 -16.54 -8.25 8.36
C THR A 368 -17.34 -9.49 7.97
N PHE A 369 -16.82 -10.68 8.28
CA PHE A 369 -17.60 -11.92 8.30
C PHE A 369 -17.89 -12.29 9.76
N MET A 370 -19.17 -12.32 10.15
CA MET A 370 -19.60 -12.60 11.53
C MET A 370 -21.01 -13.20 11.58
N VAL A 371 -21.18 -14.28 12.35
CA VAL A 371 -22.49 -14.87 12.61
C VAL A 371 -23.16 -14.11 13.77
N PRO A 372 -24.40 -13.61 13.63
CA PRO A 372 -25.10 -12.98 14.74
C PRO A 372 -25.26 -13.93 15.94
N ALA A 373 -24.98 -13.45 17.16
CA ALA A 373 -25.04 -14.27 18.37
C ALA A 373 -26.40 -14.98 18.57
N SER A 374 -27.49 -14.39 18.07
CA SER A 374 -28.85 -14.96 18.12
C SER A 374 -29.01 -16.27 17.33
N LYS A 375 -28.07 -16.61 16.45
CA LYS A 375 -28.08 -17.86 15.67
C LYS A 375 -27.60 -19.07 16.47
N GLY A 376 -26.88 -18.87 17.58
CA GLY A 376 -26.45 -19.96 18.46
C GLY A 376 -25.27 -20.82 17.95
N TYR A 377 -24.66 -20.45 16.82
CA TYR A 377 -23.46 -21.06 16.25
C TYR A 377 -22.47 -19.97 15.80
N THR A 378 -21.23 -20.33 15.48
CA THR A 378 -20.18 -19.38 15.03
C THR A 378 -19.70 -19.70 13.62
N ILE A 379 -18.74 -18.91 13.10
CA ILE A 379 -18.14 -19.16 11.78
C ILE A 379 -17.54 -20.56 11.70
N SER A 380 -17.00 -21.08 12.82
CA SER A 380 -16.42 -22.43 12.86
C SER A 380 -17.41 -23.57 12.68
N ASP A 381 -18.71 -23.30 12.78
CA ASP A 381 -19.77 -24.27 12.52
C ASP A 381 -20.24 -24.25 11.04
N ILE A 382 -19.74 -23.30 10.23
CA ILE A 382 -20.02 -23.20 8.80
C ILE A 382 -19.04 -24.08 8.02
N MET A 383 -19.53 -24.70 6.93
CA MET A 383 -18.71 -25.47 6.00
C MET A 383 -18.49 -24.72 4.68
N ILE A 384 -17.30 -24.85 4.10
CA ILE A 384 -17.01 -24.50 2.70
C ILE A 384 -16.65 -25.79 1.97
N ASP A 385 -17.36 -26.13 0.90
CA ASP A 385 -17.16 -27.37 0.14
C ASP A 385 -17.14 -28.65 1.02
N GLY A 386 -17.98 -28.67 2.05
CA GLY A 386 -18.09 -29.78 3.01
C GLY A 386 -17.01 -29.81 4.11
N ILE A 387 -16.10 -28.85 4.15
CA ILE A 387 -15.04 -28.74 5.15
C ILE A 387 -15.37 -27.63 6.16
N PRO A 388 -15.36 -27.88 7.48
CA PRO A 388 -15.55 -26.84 8.48
C PRO A 388 -14.51 -25.71 8.38
N ILE A 389 -14.94 -24.48 8.68
CA ILE A 389 -14.04 -23.32 8.73
C ILE A 389 -13.24 -23.33 10.05
N LEU A 390 -11.98 -23.72 9.98
CA LEU A 390 -11.03 -23.66 11.09
C LEU A 390 -10.15 -22.40 11.05
N TYR A 391 -9.97 -21.87 9.83
CA TYR A 391 -9.11 -20.75 9.49
C TYR A 391 -9.84 -19.73 8.62
N ALA A 392 -9.59 -18.44 8.85
CA ALA A 392 -10.13 -17.36 8.03
C ALA A 392 -9.65 -17.46 6.58
N SER A 393 -8.41 -17.88 6.35
CA SER A 393 -7.84 -18.12 5.03
C SER A 393 -8.60 -19.12 4.15
N GLN A 394 -9.46 -19.98 4.72
CA GLN A 394 -10.38 -20.82 3.92
C GLN A 394 -11.46 -19.97 3.23
N VAL A 395 -11.94 -18.92 3.90
CA VAL A 395 -12.88 -17.94 3.32
C VAL A 395 -12.18 -17.13 2.22
N ASN A 396 -10.89 -16.80 2.37
CA ASN A 396 -10.08 -16.11 1.35
C ASN A 396 -10.06 -16.85 0.00
N GLN A 397 -10.17 -18.18 -0.01
CA GLN A 397 -10.23 -18.96 -1.24
C GLN A 397 -11.56 -18.83 -2.01
N THR A 398 -12.52 -18.08 -1.47
CA THR A 398 -13.86 -17.91 -2.06
C THR A 398 -14.06 -16.55 -2.71
N PHE A 399 -13.09 -15.64 -2.59
CA PHE A 399 -13.12 -14.35 -3.27
C PHE A 399 -11.78 -14.04 -3.94
N LEU A 400 -11.79 -13.01 -4.78
CA LEU A 400 -10.60 -12.49 -5.44
C LEU A 400 -10.34 -11.06 -4.96
N MET A 401 -9.08 -10.65 -5.04
CA MET A 401 -8.75 -9.23 -5.08
C MET A 401 -8.81 -8.74 -6.53
N GLN A 402 -9.02 -7.43 -6.70
CA GLN A 402 -8.88 -6.79 -8.00
C GLN A 402 -8.10 -5.49 -7.95
N ILE A 403 -7.62 -5.10 -9.11
CA ILE A 403 -7.25 -3.74 -9.49
C ILE A 403 -7.78 -3.49 -10.90
N CYS A 404 -8.07 -2.22 -11.24
CA CYS A 404 -8.58 -1.85 -12.55
C CYS A 404 -7.49 -1.14 -13.36
N GLY A 405 -7.13 -1.68 -14.53
CA GLY A 405 -6.33 -0.97 -15.53
C GLY A 405 -7.21 -0.09 -16.42
N GLN A 406 -6.68 1.05 -16.87
CA GLN A 406 -7.32 1.92 -17.86
C GLN A 406 -6.36 2.12 -19.04
N ALA A 407 -6.67 1.51 -20.18
CA ALA A 407 -5.86 1.54 -21.39
C ALA A 407 -6.41 2.57 -22.38
N ASN A 408 -5.58 3.53 -22.78
CA ASN A 408 -5.91 4.62 -23.67
C ASN A 408 -5.21 4.42 -25.04
N PRO A 409 -5.96 4.23 -26.13
CA PRO A 409 -5.39 4.02 -27.46
C PRO A 409 -4.42 5.14 -27.88
N GLN A 410 -3.33 4.79 -28.54
CA GLN A 410 -2.36 5.72 -29.10
C GLN A 410 -2.14 5.45 -30.59
N PRO A 411 -1.83 6.49 -31.40
CA PRO A 411 -1.27 6.26 -32.72
C PRO A 411 0.13 5.62 -32.59
N PRO A 412 0.59 4.86 -33.61
CA PRO A 412 1.98 4.41 -33.69
C PRO A 412 2.99 5.57 -33.57
N PRO A 413 4.24 5.32 -33.13
CA PRO A 413 4.85 4.00 -32.91
C PRO A 413 4.52 3.34 -31.57
N PHE A 414 4.77 2.03 -31.47
CA PHE A 414 4.76 1.28 -30.22
C PHE A 414 5.89 1.75 -29.27
N PRO A 415 5.77 1.48 -27.96
CA PRO A 415 6.87 1.70 -27.02
C PRO A 415 8.14 0.99 -27.48
N SER A 416 9.30 1.60 -27.24
CA SER A 416 10.56 0.91 -27.41
C SER A 416 10.67 -0.26 -26.45
N VAL A 417 11.05 -1.43 -26.97
CA VAL A 417 11.33 -2.61 -26.16
C VAL A 417 12.69 -2.43 -25.48
N GLN A 418 12.71 -2.57 -24.16
CA GLN A 418 13.91 -2.40 -23.35
C GLN A 418 14.52 -3.76 -22.96
N PRO A 419 15.85 -3.84 -22.72
CA PRO A 419 16.44 -4.97 -22.03
C PRO A 419 15.86 -5.17 -20.63
N CYS A 420 16.22 -6.28 -19.97
CA CYS A 420 15.93 -6.45 -18.55
C CYS A 420 16.55 -5.33 -17.72
N ALA A 421 15.83 -4.93 -16.67
CA ALA A 421 16.34 -4.04 -15.66
C ALA A 421 17.62 -4.62 -15.04
N GLY A 422 18.55 -3.75 -14.71
CA GLY A 422 19.83 -4.15 -14.15
C GLY A 422 20.46 -3.05 -13.30
N THR A 423 21.72 -3.26 -12.92
CA THR A 423 22.49 -2.30 -12.12
C THR A 423 23.33 -1.42 -13.05
N PRO A 424 23.28 -0.08 -12.93
CA PRO A 424 24.12 0.81 -13.72
C PRO A 424 25.59 0.69 -13.28
N THR A 425 26.51 1.06 -14.18
CA THR A 425 27.96 1.07 -13.91
C THR A 425 28.36 2.09 -12.86
N SER A 426 27.54 3.11 -12.63
CA SER A 426 27.73 4.12 -11.59
C SER A 426 26.39 4.44 -10.98
N LEU A 427 26.31 4.41 -9.65
CA LEU A 427 25.12 4.81 -8.91
C LEU A 427 25.14 6.31 -8.69
N VAL A 428 23.98 6.96 -8.80
CA VAL A 428 23.80 8.35 -8.37
C VAL A 428 22.98 8.37 -7.08
N ALA A 429 23.19 9.41 -6.26
CA ALA A 429 22.46 9.55 -5.00
C ALA A 429 20.95 9.47 -5.23
N GLN A 430 20.30 8.61 -4.45
CA GLN A 430 18.88 8.31 -4.57
C GLN A 430 18.13 8.89 -3.37
N PRO A 431 17.31 9.95 -3.56
CA PRO A 431 16.35 10.36 -2.54
C PRO A 431 15.24 9.32 -2.40
N LEU A 432 14.93 8.89 -1.17
CA LEU A 432 13.95 7.83 -0.91
C LEU A 432 12.71 8.34 -0.18
N GLN A 433 12.88 9.03 0.96
CA GLN A 433 11.78 9.54 1.78
C GLN A 433 12.18 10.79 2.55
N LEU A 434 11.22 11.64 2.88
CA LEU A 434 11.43 12.82 3.73
C LEU A 434 10.43 12.80 4.90
N PHE A 435 10.89 13.22 6.08
CA PHE A 435 10.10 13.28 7.30
C PHE A 435 10.34 14.57 8.06
N GLN A 436 9.38 14.96 8.90
CA GLN A 436 9.68 15.77 10.09
C GLN A 436 10.61 14.97 11.00
N SER A 437 11.73 15.55 11.48
CA SER A 437 12.75 14.77 12.19
C SER A 437 12.22 14.05 13.42
N ALA A 438 11.35 14.69 14.21
CA ALA A 438 10.76 14.08 15.40
C ALA A 438 9.92 12.83 15.09
N VAL A 439 9.19 12.85 13.97
CA VAL A 439 8.39 11.70 13.51
C VAL A 439 9.30 10.55 13.09
N PHE A 440 10.32 10.82 12.26
CA PHE A 440 11.27 9.78 11.86
C PHE A 440 11.99 9.15 13.05
N SER A 441 12.49 9.98 13.97
CA SER A 441 13.22 9.51 15.15
C SER A 441 12.35 8.59 16.02
N ALA A 442 11.08 8.93 16.22
CA ALA A 442 10.17 8.09 17.00
C ALA A 442 9.84 6.77 16.27
N MET A 443 9.50 6.83 14.99
CA MET A 443 9.21 5.63 14.19
C MET A 443 10.41 4.69 14.08
N TYR A 444 11.62 5.25 13.93
CA TYR A 444 12.83 4.43 13.81
C TYR A 444 13.26 3.82 15.16
N ALA A 445 13.02 4.53 16.27
CA ALA A 445 13.35 4.04 17.61
C ALA A 445 12.39 2.95 18.12
N GLN A 446 11.14 2.95 17.65
CA GLN A 446 10.16 1.93 18.04
C GLN A 446 10.39 0.64 17.25
N THR A 447 10.69 -0.44 17.97
CA THR A 447 10.91 -1.77 17.41
C THR A 447 9.80 -2.75 17.79
N TYR A 448 9.62 -3.77 16.96
CA TYR A 448 8.74 -4.90 17.24
C TYR A 448 9.35 -6.18 16.70
N SER A 449 9.16 -7.29 17.43
CA SER A 449 9.62 -8.60 16.98
C SER A 449 8.60 -9.22 16.02
N THR A 450 9.11 -9.76 14.91
CA THR A 450 8.28 -10.44 13.91
C THR A 450 8.05 -11.91 14.28
N VAL A 451 7.07 -12.55 13.63
CA VAL A 451 6.79 -13.99 13.83
C VAL A 451 7.96 -14.90 13.45
N VAL A 452 8.94 -14.42 12.68
CA VAL A 452 10.16 -15.15 12.30
C VAL A 452 11.38 -14.80 13.17
N GLY A 453 11.19 -14.06 14.27
CA GLY A 453 12.27 -13.72 15.20
C GLY A 453 13.25 -12.67 14.70
N VAL A 454 12.90 -11.91 13.66
CA VAL A 454 13.66 -10.75 13.19
C VAL A 454 13.01 -9.49 13.78
N ASP A 455 13.80 -8.58 14.36
CA ASP A 455 13.30 -7.29 14.80
C ASP A 455 13.15 -6.34 13.62
N ALA A 456 12.04 -5.60 13.60
CA ALA A 456 11.76 -4.55 12.63
C ALA A 456 11.44 -3.24 13.36
N THR A 457 11.58 -2.12 12.65
CA THR A 457 11.27 -0.79 13.17
C THR A 457 9.94 -0.29 12.60
N LEU A 458 9.21 0.52 13.36
CA LEU A 458 7.95 1.15 12.92
C LEU A 458 8.15 2.02 11.67
N ALA A 459 9.35 2.55 11.43
CA ALA A 459 9.70 3.25 10.19
C ALA A 459 9.40 2.42 8.92
N SER A 460 9.44 1.08 9.02
CA SER A 460 9.08 0.16 7.93
C SER A 460 7.61 0.27 7.50
N ASN A 461 6.76 0.81 8.37
CA ASN A 461 5.33 1.04 8.17
C ASN A 461 5.00 2.52 7.93
N SER A 462 6.01 3.32 7.58
CA SER A 462 5.81 4.69 7.11
C SER A 462 5.09 4.72 5.76
N THR A 463 4.76 5.93 5.29
CA THR A 463 4.16 6.17 3.98
C THR A 463 5.03 7.15 3.20
N LEU A 464 4.77 7.29 1.90
CA LEU A 464 5.43 8.29 1.05
C LEU A 464 4.69 9.63 1.00
N ILE A 465 3.77 9.88 1.94
CA ILE A 465 3.09 11.18 2.07
C ILE A 465 4.14 12.24 2.38
N ALA A 466 4.23 13.26 1.51
CA ALA A 466 5.17 14.35 1.68
C ALA A 466 4.83 15.16 2.95
N PRO A 467 5.81 15.40 3.85
CA PRO A 467 5.60 16.25 5.02
C PRO A 467 5.35 17.70 4.58
N TRP A 468 4.54 18.43 5.37
CA TRP A 468 4.18 19.82 5.08
C TRP A 468 5.18 20.80 5.69
N ILE A 469 5.48 21.87 4.96
CA ILE A 469 6.15 23.06 5.50
C ILE A 469 5.43 24.32 4.97
N ALA A 470 5.12 25.25 5.87
CA ALA A 470 4.47 26.50 5.50
C ALA A 470 5.41 27.50 4.80
N PRO A 471 4.90 28.30 3.85
CA PRO A 471 5.64 29.45 3.34
C PRO A 471 6.12 30.38 4.47
N GLY A 472 7.40 30.72 4.47
CA GLY A 472 8.02 31.55 5.52
C GLY A 472 8.47 30.79 6.77
N ALA A 473 8.26 29.47 6.85
CA ALA A 473 8.83 28.66 7.91
C ALA A 473 10.37 28.67 7.83
N SER A 474 11.03 28.76 8.98
CA SER A 474 12.49 28.85 9.07
C SER A 474 13.04 27.79 10.00
N ASN A 475 14.16 27.19 9.62
CA ASN A 475 14.92 26.22 10.41
C ASN A 475 14.10 24.99 10.86
N VAL A 476 13.24 24.48 9.98
CA VAL A 476 12.47 23.26 10.23
C VAL A 476 13.40 22.05 10.15
N ALA A 477 13.43 21.24 11.22
CA ALA A 477 14.24 20.03 11.30
C ALA A 477 13.57 18.87 10.54
N MET A 478 14.23 18.40 9.49
CA MET A 478 13.74 17.32 8.62
C MET A 478 14.76 16.19 8.56
N THR A 479 14.29 14.97 8.30
CA THR A 479 15.17 13.82 8.03
C THR A 479 14.91 13.30 6.63
N LEU A 480 15.93 13.36 5.78
CA LEU A 480 15.89 12.78 4.43
C LEU A 480 16.58 11.42 4.47
N VAL A 481 15.85 10.39 4.04
CA VAL A 481 16.41 9.05 3.82
C VAL A 481 16.90 8.95 2.39
N VAL A 482 18.16 8.57 2.23
CA VAL A 482 18.86 8.51 0.95
C VAL A 482 19.65 7.21 0.78
N GLY A 483 19.71 6.71 -0.45
CA GLY A 483 20.55 5.60 -0.87
C GLY A 483 21.67 6.09 -1.81
N ALA A 484 22.65 5.22 -2.08
CA ALA A 484 23.73 5.48 -3.04
C ALA A 484 24.54 6.78 -2.82
N ILE A 485 24.81 7.11 -1.55
CA ILE A 485 25.66 8.25 -1.17
C ILE A 485 26.99 7.78 -0.56
N ASP A 486 28.00 8.65 -0.59
CA ASP A 486 29.18 8.53 0.26
C ASP A 486 28.94 9.34 1.56
N PRO A 487 28.77 8.69 2.72
CA PRO A 487 28.51 9.40 3.97
C PRO A 487 29.71 10.25 4.44
N ASN A 488 30.93 10.01 3.95
CA ASN A 488 32.12 10.79 4.29
C ASN A 488 32.25 12.07 3.45
N ASN A 489 31.59 12.11 2.30
CA ASN A 489 31.58 13.22 1.37
C ASN A 489 30.12 13.62 1.10
N PRO A 490 29.50 14.37 2.03
CA PRO A 490 28.06 14.57 2.04
C PRO A 490 27.56 15.21 0.73
N PRO A 491 26.46 14.70 0.14
CA PRO A 491 25.88 15.28 -1.05
C PRO A 491 25.21 16.64 -0.77
N THR A 492 24.98 17.40 -1.83
CA THR A 492 24.09 18.57 -1.77
C THR A 492 22.64 18.15 -1.94
N VAL A 493 21.72 18.91 -1.31
CA VAL A 493 20.27 18.66 -1.36
C VAL A 493 19.55 19.93 -1.83
N SER A 494 18.58 19.80 -2.73
CA SER A 494 17.74 20.92 -3.18
C SER A 494 16.29 20.50 -3.40
N PHE A 495 15.37 21.40 -3.04
CA PHE A 495 13.93 21.30 -3.33
C PHE A 495 13.45 22.41 -4.28
N GLY A 496 14.37 23.16 -4.88
CA GLY A 496 14.09 24.37 -5.67
C GLY A 496 14.60 25.65 -5.01
N ASP A 497 14.61 26.75 -5.77
CA ASP A 497 15.25 28.01 -5.38
C ASP A 497 14.56 28.75 -4.23
N ASP A 498 13.27 28.44 -3.98
CA ASP A 498 12.47 29.01 -2.90
C ASP A 498 12.62 28.26 -1.57
N VAL A 499 13.46 27.22 -1.53
CA VAL A 499 13.73 26.39 -0.34
C VAL A 499 15.23 26.35 -0.07
N THR A 500 15.64 26.88 1.09
CA THR A 500 17.03 26.79 1.56
C THR A 500 17.21 25.53 2.42
N VAL A 501 18.24 24.74 2.11
CA VAL A 501 18.55 23.49 2.83
C VAL A 501 19.97 23.54 3.37
N THR A 502 20.13 23.23 4.66
CA THR A 502 21.44 22.92 5.26
C THR A 502 21.49 21.45 5.63
N THR A 503 22.52 20.74 5.17
CA THR A 503 22.76 19.33 5.47
C THR A 503 23.52 19.18 6.79
N GLY A 504 23.08 18.26 7.64
CA GLY A 504 23.68 17.93 8.93
C GLY A 504 24.23 16.51 8.99
N ALA A 505 24.12 15.90 10.16
CA ALA A 505 24.64 14.55 10.41
C ALA A 505 24.01 13.50 9.48
N ILE A 506 24.82 12.54 9.05
CA ILE A 506 24.41 11.38 8.26
C ILE A 506 24.59 10.14 9.12
N THR A 507 23.52 9.37 9.30
CA THR A 507 23.53 8.14 10.12
C THR A 507 23.06 6.96 9.29
N SER A 508 23.74 5.83 9.38
CA SER A 508 23.27 4.59 8.77
C SER A 508 21.97 4.13 9.42
N VAL A 509 20.98 3.75 8.63
CA VAL A 509 19.69 3.23 9.09
C VAL A 509 19.31 2.00 8.28
N THR A 510 18.60 1.06 8.91
CA THR A 510 18.13 -0.17 8.25
C THR A 510 16.67 -0.37 8.55
N TYR A 511 15.82 -0.21 7.54
CA TYR A 511 14.38 -0.48 7.62
C TYR A 511 13.85 -0.73 6.21
N ALA A 512 12.64 -1.26 6.09
CA ALA A 512 12.00 -1.42 4.79
C ALA A 512 11.42 -0.07 4.36
N ILE A 513 12.05 0.60 3.40
CA ILE A 513 11.39 1.75 2.73
C ILE A 513 10.02 1.26 2.23
N PRO A 514 8.91 2.01 2.44
CA PRO A 514 7.58 1.60 2.00
C PRO A 514 7.60 1.11 0.55
N GLY A 515 7.02 -0.06 0.33
CA GLY A 515 7.10 -0.80 -0.92
C GLY A 515 8.11 -1.95 -0.95
N ASN A 516 9.19 -1.87 -0.18
CA ASN A 516 10.15 -2.95 -0.09
C ASN A 516 9.64 -4.08 0.81
N SER A 517 9.80 -5.33 0.37
CA SER A 517 9.46 -6.49 1.19
C SER A 517 10.41 -6.71 2.37
N TYR A 518 11.65 -6.21 2.28
CA TYR A 518 12.69 -6.44 3.29
C TYR A 518 13.43 -5.14 3.63
N PRO A 519 13.89 -4.99 4.88
CA PRO A 519 14.81 -3.92 5.24
C PRO A 519 16.08 -3.92 4.41
N SER A 520 16.55 -2.73 4.06
CA SER A 520 17.86 -2.51 3.45
C SER A 520 18.57 -1.35 4.15
N GLN A 521 19.90 -1.37 4.11
CA GLN A 521 20.71 -0.29 4.66
C GLN A 521 20.60 0.94 3.76
N ASN A 522 20.30 2.08 4.37
CA ASN A 522 20.25 3.42 3.77
C ASN A 522 20.87 4.42 4.75
N TYR A 523 20.79 5.71 4.43
CA TYR A 523 21.29 6.77 5.30
C TYR A 523 20.18 7.76 5.64
N ALA A 524 20.04 8.09 6.92
CA ALA A 524 19.24 9.19 7.41
C ALA A 524 20.12 10.44 7.52
N MET A 525 19.82 11.44 6.71
CA MET A 525 20.48 12.74 6.70
C MET A 525 19.61 13.77 7.41
N ALA A 526 20.16 14.37 8.46
CA ALA A 526 19.52 15.51 9.10
C ALA A 526 19.57 16.72 8.17
N LEU A 527 18.45 17.41 8.01
CA LEU A 527 18.32 18.64 7.24
C LEU A 527 17.75 19.75 8.12
N THR A 528 18.19 20.97 7.89
CA THR A 528 17.51 22.18 8.35
C THR A 528 16.96 22.90 7.12
N VAL A 529 15.64 23.02 7.05
CA VAL A 529 14.91 23.52 5.87
C VAL A 529 14.23 24.86 6.20
N SER A 530 14.41 25.85 5.34
CA SER A 530 13.69 27.13 5.41
C SER A 530 12.99 27.41 4.08
N VAL A 531 11.74 27.84 4.12
CA VAL A 531 10.92 28.12 2.94
C VAL A 531 10.70 29.61 2.82
N ALA A 532 10.95 30.18 1.65
CA ALA A 532 10.71 31.59 1.40
C ALA A 532 9.23 31.96 1.65
N LYS A 533 8.98 33.15 2.19
CA LYS A 533 7.60 33.63 2.40
C LYS A 533 6.79 33.72 1.10
N THR A 534 7.47 33.88 -0.03
CA THR A 534 6.89 33.96 -1.38
C THR A 534 6.81 32.61 -2.09
N ALA A 535 7.20 31.51 -1.44
CA ALA A 535 7.15 30.18 -2.04
C ALA A 535 5.70 29.81 -2.39
N ALA A 536 5.50 29.34 -3.63
CA ALA A 536 4.18 28.92 -4.08
C ALA A 536 3.78 27.58 -3.42
N PRO A 537 2.52 27.37 -3.03
CA PRO A 537 2.09 26.08 -2.52
C PRO A 537 2.29 24.93 -3.52
N GLY A 538 2.49 23.71 -3.02
CA GLY A 538 2.51 22.48 -3.80
C GLY A 538 3.75 21.62 -3.60
N LEU A 539 3.72 20.46 -4.25
CA LEU A 539 4.77 19.46 -4.17
C LEU A 539 6.10 19.95 -4.74
N ARG A 540 7.19 19.57 -4.08
CA ARG A 540 8.57 19.76 -4.51
C ARG A 540 9.25 18.40 -4.65
N GLY A 541 9.97 18.23 -5.76
CA GLY A 541 10.89 17.11 -5.92
C GLY A 541 12.18 17.34 -5.15
N CYS A 542 12.85 16.27 -4.73
CA CYS A 542 14.16 16.37 -4.07
C CYS A 542 15.27 16.00 -5.05
N LEU A 543 16.28 16.84 -5.14
CA LEU A 543 17.55 16.55 -5.78
C LEU A 543 18.58 16.22 -4.72
N VAL A 544 19.35 15.16 -4.94
CA VAL A 544 20.52 14.82 -4.13
C VAL A 544 21.68 14.58 -5.09
N THR A 545 22.81 15.26 -4.87
CA THR A 545 23.97 15.20 -5.76
C THR A 545 25.24 14.92 -4.96
N ASN A 546 25.87 13.76 -5.15
CA ASN A 546 27.16 13.48 -4.50
C ASN A 546 28.25 14.40 -5.06
N PRO A 547 29.31 14.68 -4.29
CA PRO A 547 30.46 15.44 -4.78
C PRO A 547 31.05 14.83 -6.06
N GLY A 548 31.26 15.67 -7.09
CA GLY A 548 31.78 15.25 -8.38
C GLY A 548 30.76 14.56 -9.31
N GLN A 549 29.52 14.35 -8.88
CA GLN A 549 28.44 13.87 -9.74
C GLN A 549 27.76 15.03 -10.48
N GLN A 550 27.28 14.75 -11.69
CA GLN A 550 26.28 15.61 -12.32
C GLN A 550 24.97 15.51 -11.55
N GLN A 551 24.23 16.62 -11.54
CA GLN A 551 22.92 16.67 -10.90
C GLN A 551 21.99 15.61 -11.50
N SER A 552 21.37 14.81 -10.63
CA SER A 552 20.48 13.71 -11.01
C SER A 552 19.06 14.20 -11.30
N ILE A 553 18.17 13.28 -11.67
CA ILE A 553 16.73 13.55 -11.81
C ILE A 553 16.12 13.73 -10.41
N PRO A 554 15.25 14.74 -10.17
CA PRO A 554 14.59 14.90 -8.88
C PRO A 554 13.66 13.72 -8.59
N CYS A 555 13.65 13.22 -7.35
CA CYS A 555 12.59 12.32 -6.89
C CYS A 555 11.33 13.15 -6.65
N PRO A 556 10.22 12.93 -7.39
CA PRO A 556 9.03 13.77 -7.27
C PRO A 556 8.36 13.66 -5.90
N ALA A 557 7.68 14.74 -5.51
CA ALA A 557 6.72 14.74 -4.39
C ALA A 557 7.30 14.32 -3.03
N LEU A 558 8.47 14.85 -2.64
CA LEU A 558 9.07 14.56 -1.34
C LEU A 558 8.84 15.65 -0.28
N LEU A 559 8.49 16.87 -0.69
CA LEU A 559 8.11 17.95 0.22
C LEU A 559 6.83 18.59 -0.30
N ASP A 560 5.93 19.01 0.58
CA ASP A 560 4.77 19.80 0.19
C ASP A 560 4.78 21.17 0.88
N ILE A 561 4.79 22.24 0.09
CA ILE A 561 4.68 23.60 0.61
C ILE A 561 3.20 23.92 0.76
N ARG A 562 2.74 24.12 1.99
CA ARG A 562 1.31 24.27 2.29
C ARG A 562 1.09 25.16 3.51
N ALA A 563 0.10 26.04 3.41
CA ALA A 563 -0.32 26.94 4.50
C ALA A 563 -1.04 26.21 5.63
#